data_AF-R0JTK5-F1
#
_entry.id   AF-R0JTK5-F1
#
_cell.length_a   1.000
_cell.length_b   1.000
_cell.length_c   1.000
_cell.angle_alpha   90.00
_cell.angle_beta   90.00
_cell.angle_gamma   90.00
#
_symmetry.space_group_name_H-M   'P 1'
#
loop_
_entity.id
_entity.type
_entity.pdbx_description
1 polymer ?
#
loop_
_entity_poly.entity_id
_entity_poly.type
_entity_poly.pdbx_seq_one_letter_code
_entity_poly.pdbx_strand_id
1 'polypeptide(L)'
;MSESDDADVCRCVLALTAVLYRPVTVAELILLTEQLANFADESVREIINLYGSFLTLRDDTVYFVHQSAKDFLVTNASDKVFLDGKEHVHQDIFAKSLTVLHKTLRRDIYNLQAPGYPIEDIKPPVPDPLDALFYSCVYWVDHFCDSKHRTLAHSATTQENTKAIDAFLS
;
A
#
# COMPACT_ATOMS: atom_id res chain seq x y z
N MET A 1 -5.93 -18.32 16.09
CA MET A 1 -5.55 -16.90 16.10
C MET A 1 -6.10 -16.32 17.38
N SER A 2 -5.29 -15.57 18.13
CA SER A 2 -5.72 -14.99 19.40
C SER A 2 -6.43 -13.66 19.14
N GLU A 3 -7.32 -13.21 20.04
CA GLU A 3 -8.01 -11.91 19.91
C GLU A 3 -7.05 -10.71 19.74
N SER A 4 -5.79 -10.85 20.17
CA SER A 4 -4.74 -9.85 19.98
C SER A 4 -4.30 -9.75 18.52
N ASP A 5 -4.13 -10.88 17.85
CA ASP A 5 -3.64 -10.94 16.46
C ASP A 5 -4.65 -10.28 15.51
N ASP A 6 -5.94 -10.52 15.73
CA ASP A 6 -7.01 -9.94 14.91
C ASP A 6 -7.07 -8.42 15.09
N ALA A 7 -6.94 -7.92 16.33
CA ALA A 7 -6.97 -6.48 16.62
C ALA A 7 -5.77 -5.74 16.00
N ASP A 8 -4.60 -6.35 15.93
CA ASP A 8 -3.41 -5.79 15.30
C ASP A 8 -3.56 -5.67 13.79
N VAL A 9 -4.04 -6.73 13.13
CA VAL A 9 -4.27 -6.73 11.67
C VAL A 9 -5.36 -5.74 11.28
N CYS A 10 -6.42 -5.68 12.07
CA CYS A 10 -7.49 -4.72 11.90
C CYS A 10 -6.99 -3.27 11.96
N ARG A 11 -6.15 -2.95 12.95
CA ARG A 11 -5.50 -1.63 13.04
C ARG A 11 -4.60 -1.37 11.84
N CYS A 12 -3.85 -2.38 11.38
CA CYS A 12 -3.01 -2.28 10.20
C CYS A 12 -3.83 -1.86 8.96
N VAL A 13 -4.98 -2.50 8.71
CA VAL A 13 -5.88 -2.16 7.60
C VAL A 13 -6.35 -0.70 7.68
N LEU A 14 -6.78 -0.24 8.87
CA LEU A 14 -7.20 1.15 9.07
C LEU A 14 -6.06 2.15 8.87
N ALA A 15 -4.88 1.84 9.41
CA ALA A 15 -3.69 2.69 9.30
C ALA A 15 -3.23 2.81 7.84
N LEU A 16 -3.15 1.69 7.12
CA LEU A 16 -2.81 1.67 5.70
C LEU A 16 -3.81 2.50 4.91
N THR A 17 -5.10 2.14 4.94
CA THR A 17 -6.14 2.82 4.15
C THR A 17 -6.18 4.33 4.42
N ALA A 18 -5.96 4.76 5.66
CA ALA A 18 -5.93 6.17 6.03
C ALA A 18 -4.76 6.97 5.42
N VAL A 19 -3.65 6.34 5.04
CA VAL A 19 -2.50 7.01 4.41
C VAL A 19 -2.46 6.86 2.89
N LEU A 20 -3.28 6.00 2.30
CA LEU A 20 -3.31 5.83 0.85
C LEU A 20 -3.87 7.08 0.14
N TYR A 21 -3.31 7.35 -1.03
CA TYR A 21 -3.66 8.52 -1.84
C TYR A 21 -4.92 8.31 -2.69
N ARG A 22 -5.33 7.05 -2.87
CA ARG A 22 -6.58 6.67 -3.53
C ARG A 22 -7.17 5.39 -2.91
N PRO A 23 -8.45 5.07 -3.18
CA PRO A 23 -8.99 3.74 -2.97
C PRO A 23 -8.14 2.68 -3.68
N VAL A 24 -7.96 1.52 -3.06
CA VAL A 24 -7.12 0.41 -3.57
C VAL A 24 -7.89 -0.89 -3.60
N THR A 25 -7.51 -1.81 -4.48
CA THR A 25 -8.09 -3.17 -4.45
C THR A 25 -7.60 -3.94 -3.23
N VAL A 26 -8.27 -5.04 -2.86
CA VAL A 26 -7.77 -5.94 -1.80
C VAL A 26 -6.40 -6.49 -2.16
N ALA A 27 -6.18 -6.85 -3.44
CA ALA A 27 -4.88 -7.34 -3.92
C ALA A 27 -3.77 -6.28 -3.77
N GLU A 28 -4.06 -5.02 -4.11
CA GLU A 28 -3.13 -3.91 -3.89
C GLU A 28 -2.85 -3.71 -2.39
N LEU A 29 -3.88 -3.71 -1.55
CA LEU A 29 -3.74 -3.52 -0.10
C LEU A 29 -2.84 -4.60 0.53
N ILE A 30 -3.05 -5.87 0.17
CA ILE A 30 -2.23 -6.99 0.62
C ILE A 30 -0.77 -6.81 0.18
N LEU A 31 -0.56 -6.34 -1.05
CA LEU A 31 0.78 -6.15 -1.59
C LEU A 31 1.57 -5.06 -0.86
N LEU A 32 0.90 -4.07 -0.25
CA LEU A 32 1.53 -2.92 0.40
C LEU A 32 2.06 -3.20 1.82
N THR A 33 1.80 -4.37 2.40
CA THR A 33 2.30 -4.70 3.75
C THR A 33 2.64 -6.18 3.91
N GLU A 34 3.66 -6.49 4.72
CA GLU A 34 3.94 -7.88 5.10
C GLU A 34 2.93 -8.42 6.11
N GLN A 35 2.24 -7.55 6.87
CA GLN A 35 1.28 -7.97 7.88
C GLN A 35 0.07 -8.70 7.27
N LEU A 36 -0.26 -8.40 6.01
CA LEU A 36 -1.34 -9.05 5.28
C LEU A 36 -0.86 -10.16 4.33
N ALA A 37 0.46 -10.35 4.15
CA ALA A 37 1.00 -11.25 3.13
C ALA A 37 0.64 -12.74 3.35
N ASN A 38 0.33 -13.13 4.58
CA ASN A 38 -0.08 -14.49 4.94
C ASN A 38 -1.60 -14.67 5.03
N PHE A 39 -2.38 -13.61 4.80
CA PHE A 39 -3.83 -13.66 4.85
C PHE A 39 -4.37 -14.01 3.47
N ALA A 40 -5.36 -14.90 3.45
CA ALA A 40 -6.15 -15.10 2.24
C ALA A 40 -6.96 -13.83 1.96
N ASP A 41 -7.18 -13.53 0.68
CA ASP A 41 -7.97 -12.37 0.25
C ASP A 41 -9.34 -12.32 0.96
N GLU A 42 -9.99 -13.48 1.14
CA GLU A 42 -11.28 -13.56 1.84
C GLU A 42 -11.19 -13.11 3.31
N SER A 43 -10.10 -13.46 4.00
CA SER A 43 -9.90 -13.00 5.38
C SER A 43 -9.69 -11.50 5.45
N VAL A 44 -8.99 -10.90 4.48
CA VAL A 44 -8.83 -9.45 4.41
C VAL A 44 -10.18 -8.77 4.11
N ARG A 45 -11.02 -9.35 3.25
CA ARG A 45 -12.39 -8.88 3.00
C ARG A 45 -13.25 -8.90 4.25
N GLU A 46 -13.21 -10.01 5.00
CA GLU A 46 -13.93 -10.15 6.26
C GLU A 46 -13.51 -9.05 7.25
N ILE A 47 -12.20 -8.80 7.39
CA ILE A 47 -11.66 -7.74 8.24
C ILE A 47 -12.15 -6.36 7.78
N ILE A 48 -12.11 -6.06 6.49
CA ILE A 48 -12.64 -4.79 5.95
C ILE A 48 -14.13 -4.62 6.28
N ASN A 49 -14.91 -5.69 6.15
CA ASN A 49 -16.34 -5.69 6.44
C ASN A 49 -16.66 -5.50 7.93
N LEU A 50 -15.80 -5.95 8.86
CA LEU A 50 -15.92 -5.67 10.29
C LEU A 50 -15.85 -4.16 10.58
N TYR A 51 -15.13 -3.39 9.75
CA TYR A 51 -15.04 -1.94 9.82
C TYR A 51 -16.03 -1.22 8.91
N GLY A 52 -17.20 -1.82 8.63
CA GLY A 52 -18.25 -1.25 7.78
C GLY A 52 -18.73 0.17 8.14
N SER A 53 -18.40 0.67 9.34
CA SER A 53 -18.64 2.07 9.76
C SER A 53 -17.61 3.06 9.20
N PHE A 54 -16.38 2.62 8.92
CA PHE A 54 -15.29 3.41 8.37
C PHE A 54 -15.03 3.08 6.91
N LEU A 55 -15.02 1.79 6.57
CA LEU A 55 -14.63 1.26 5.28
C LEU A 55 -15.81 0.61 4.57
N THR A 56 -15.76 0.56 3.25
CA THR A 56 -16.69 -0.18 2.41
C THR A 56 -15.94 -0.80 1.23
N LEU A 57 -16.43 -1.96 0.78
CA LEU A 57 -15.87 -2.69 -0.35
C LEU A 57 -16.81 -2.58 -1.54
N ARG A 58 -16.31 -2.11 -2.70
CA ARG A 58 -17.06 -2.05 -3.96
C ARG A 58 -16.17 -2.51 -5.11
N ASP A 59 -16.63 -3.52 -5.86
CA ASP A 59 -15.85 -4.11 -6.96
C ASP A 59 -14.41 -4.43 -6.55
N ASP A 60 -14.28 -5.09 -5.41
CA ASP A 60 -12.99 -5.44 -4.78
C ASP A 60 -12.10 -4.24 -4.35
N THR A 61 -12.62 -3.02 -4.43
CA THR A 61 -11.90 -1.81 -4.07
C THR A 61 -12.36 -1.31 -2.70
N VAL A 62 -11.39 -0.99 -1.84
CA VAL A 62 -11.57 -0.50 -0.48
C VAL A 62 -11.71 1.02 -0.49
N TYR A 63 -12.82 1.51 0.05
CA TYR A 63 -13.12 2.93 0.19
C TYR A 63 -13.37 3.29 1.64
N PHE A 64 -13.18 4.55 1.98
CA PHE A 64 -13.85 5.12 3.15
C PHE A 64 -15.33 5.35 2.85
N VAL A 65 -16.19 5.04 3.81
CA VAL A 65 -17.63 5.34 3.74
C VAL A 65 -17.85 6.85 3.56
N HIS A 66 -17.03 7.67 4.21
CA HIS A 66 -17.05 9.13 4.06
C HIS A 66 -15.66 9.73 4.33
N GLN A 67 -15.33 10.87 3.70
CA GLN A 67 -14.05 11.55 3.92
C GLN A 67 -13.83 11.90 5.40
N SER A 68 -14.89 12.27 6.13
CA SER A 68 -14.80 12.55 7.58
C SER A 68 -14.37 11.35 8.40
N ALA A 69 -14.61 10.12 7.93
CA ALA A 69 -14.16 8.90 8.61
C ALA A 69 -12.64 8.79 8.52
N LYS A 70 -12.06 9.05 7.34
CA LYS A 70 -10.62 9.17 7.15
C LYS A 70 -10.03 10.28 8.01
N ASP A 71 -10.63 11.47 7.96
CA ASP A 71 -10.15 12.64 8.71
C ASP A 71 -10.18 12.41 10.23
N PHE A 72 -11.20 11.71 10.73
CA PHE A 72 -11.30 11.30 12.13
C PHE A 72 -10.16 10.35 12.52
N LEU A 73 -9.83 9.36 11.70
CA LEU A 73 -8.72 8.43 11.99
C LEU A 73 -7.38 9.17 12.01
N VAL A 74 -7.16 10.08 11.06
CA VAL A 74 -5.91 10.83 10.92
C VAL A 74 -5.76 11.92 11.98
N THR A 75 -6.86 12.50 12.47
CA THR A 75 -6.81 13.65 13.38
C THR A 75 -7.15 13.27 14.82
N ASN A 76 -8.29 12.63 15.03
CA ASN A 76 -8.86 12.40 16.37
C ASN A 76 -8.43 11.06 16.98
N ALA A 77 -8.16 10.06 16.14
CA ALA A 77 -7.74 8.74 16.57
C ALA A 77 -6.29 8.40 16.16
N SER A 78 -5.49 9.41 15.80
CA SER A 78 -4.13 9.22 15.28
C SER A 78 -3.29 8.33 16.19
N ASP A 79 -3.23 8.62 17.49
CA ASP A 79 -2.40 7.88 18.45
C ASP A 79 -2.87 6.43 18.68
N LYS A 80 -4.09 6.08 18.26
CA LYS A 80 -4.65 4.74 18.37
C LYS A 80 -4.44 3.90 17.11
N VAL A 81 -4.37 4.57 15.97
CA VAL A 81 -4.23 3.94 14.64
C VAL A 81 -2.76 3.87 14.23
N PHE A 82 -2.00 4.93 14.52
CA PHE A 82 -0.60 5.11 14.14
C PHE A 82 0.31 5.05 15.38
N LEU A 83 0.52 3.85 15.94
CA LEU A 83 1.31 3.66 17.16
C LEU A 83 2.75 4.20 17.03
N ASP A 84 3.38 3.94 15.89
CA ASP A 84 4.74 4.40 15.56
C ASP A 84 4.75 5.68 14.71
N GLY A 85 3.58 6.34 14.59
CA GLY A 85 3.39 7.53 13.77
C GLY A 85 3.01 7.22 12.32
N LYS A 86 2.40 8.21 11.68
CA LYS A 86 1.93 8.13 10.29
C LYS A 86 3.11 7.93 9.34
N GLU A 87 4.22 8.59 9.63
CA GLU A 87 5.47 8.56 8.87
C GLU A 87 6.04 7.14 8.78
N HIS A 88 5.90 6.33 9.83
CA HIS A 88 6.32 4.92 9.82
C HIS A 88 5.48 4.08 8.85
N VAL A 89 4.16 4.30 8.80
CA VAL A 89 3.29 3.61 7.83
C VAL A 89 3.67 3.98 6.39
N HIS A 90 3.99 5.25 6.12
CA HIS A 90 4.51 5.64 4.81
C HIS A 90 5.87 4.98 4.49
N GLN A 91 6.76 4.86 5.48
CA GLN A 91 8.05 4.18 5.31
C GLN A 91 7.87 2.70 4.97
N ASP A 92 6.96 2.00 5.65
CA ASP A 92 6.67 0.59 5.41
C ASP A 92 6.12 0.37 4.00
N ILE A 93 5.14 1.19 3.59
CA ILE A 93 4.57 1.12 2.24
C ILE A 93 5.66 1.40 1.20
N PHE A 94 6.53 2.39 1.43
CA PHE A 94 7.65 2.70 0.52
C PHE A 94 8.60 1.51 0.38
N ALA A 95 9.08 0.94 1.49
CA ALA A 95 10.02 -0.19 1.47
C ALA A 95 9.40 -1.43 0.81
N LYS A 96 8.14 -1.71 1.12
CA LYS A 96 7.39 -2.82 0.50
C LYS A 96 7.18 -2.58 -1.00
N SER A 97 6.81 -1.36 -1.40
CA SER A 97 6.65 -0.96 -2.81
C SER A 97 7.92 -1.23 -3.61
N LEU A 98 9.09 -0.77 -3.13
CA LEU A 98 10.36 -1.04 -3.81
C LEU A 98 10.66 -2.54 -3.90
N THR A 99 10.40 -3.28 -2.82
CA THR A 99 10.63 -4.73 -2.79
C THR A 99 9.80 -5.47 -3.85
N VAL A 100 8.52 -5.12 -3.99
CA VAL A 100 7.63 -5.78 -4.97
C VAL A 100 7.90 -5.31 -6.39
N LEU A 101 8.20 -4.03 -6.59
CA LEU A 101 8.58 -3.49 -7.90
C LEU A 101 9.87 -4.14 -8.41
N HIS A 102 10.91 -4.25 -7.57
CA HIS A 102 12.16 -4.92 -7.93
C HIS A 102 11.94 -6.39 -8.32
N LYS A 103 11.10 -7.12 -7.58
CA LYS A 103 10.85 -8.55 -7.82
C LYS A 103 10.04 -8.83 -9.09
N THR A 104 9.13 -7.93 -9.44
CA THR A 104 8.12 -8.20 -10.48
C THR A 104 8.36 -7.43 -11.78
N LEU A 105 8.84 -6.17 -11.69
CA LEU A 105 9.07 -5.39 -12.89
C LEU A 105 10.21 -5.99 -13.72
N ARG A 106 9.95 -6.11 -15.01
CA ARG A 106 10.94 -6.50 -16.00
C ARG A 106 10.73 -5.68 -17.26
N ARG A 107 11.79 -5.54 -18.05
CA ARG A 107 11.71 -4.90 -19.36
C ARG A 107 10.67 -5.62 -20.22
N ASP A 108 9.82 -4.84 -20.87
CA ASP A 108 8.76 -5.35 -21.75
C ASP A 108 7.83 -6.35 -21.02
N ILE A 109 7.25 -5.90 -19.89
CA ILE A 109 6.46 -6.77 -19.00
C ILE A 109 5.26 -7.44 -19.71
N TYR A 110 4.68 -6.74 -20.68
CA TYR A 110 3.59 -7.21 -21.53
C TYR A 110 4.07 -7.95 -22.80
N ASN A 111 5.38 -8.10 -23.00
CA ASN A 111 5.98 -8.79 -24.15
C ASN A 111 5.48 -8.25 -25.51
N LEU A 112 5.45 -6.91 -25.65
CA LEU A 112 5.01 -6.20 -26.85
C LEU A 112 6.07 -6.23 -27.96
N GLN A 113 7.34 -6.49 -27.62
CA GLN A 113 8.50 -6.64 -28.49
C GLN A 113 8.91 -5.40 -29.33
N ALA A 114 7.98 -4.49 -29.64
CA ALA A 114 8.19 -3.33 -30.50
C ALA A 114 8.09 -1.99 -29.73
N PRO A 115 9.10 -1.12 -29.81
CA PRO A 115 8.97 0.27 -29.38
C PRO A 115 7.90 0.98 -30.22
N GLY A 116 6.93 1.64 -29.56
CA GLY A 116 5.85 2.36 -30.24
C GLY A 116 4.60 1.52 -30.54
N TYR A 117 4.46 0.34 -29.91
CA TYR A 117 3.21 -0.43 -29.96
C TYR A 117 2.00 0.44 -29.52
N PRO A 118 0.91 0.52 -30.30
CA PRO A 118 -0.23 1.38 -29.96
C PRO A 118 -0.86 0.98 -28.64
N ILE A 119 -1.13 1.96 -27.76
CA ILE A 119 -1.72 1.69 -26.43
C ILE A 119 -3.10 1.05 -26.53
N GLU A 120 -3.89 1.41 -27.55
CA GLU A 120 -5.24 0.88 -27.80
C GLU A 120 -5.23 -0.61 -28.17
N ASP A 121 -4.10 -1.11 -28.66
CA ASP A 121 -3.95 -2.51 -29.08
C ASP A 121 -3.41 -3.41 -27.96
N ILE A 122 -2.97 -2.83 -26.83
CA ILE A 122 -2.43 -3.59 -25.71
C ILE A 122 -3.57 -4.41 -25.08
N LYS A 123 -3.39 -5.73 -25.06
CA LYS A 123 -4.27 -6.66 -24.35
C LYS A 123 -3.50 -7.24 -23.17
N PRO A 124 -3.78 -6.80 -21.94
CA PRO A 124 -3.16 -7.39 -20.77
C PRO A 124 -3.44 -8.90 -20.74
N PRO A 125 -2.43 -9.74 -20.45
CA PRO A 125 -2.67 -11.16 -20.23
C PRO A 125 -3.54 -11.34 -18.97
N VAL A 126 -4.12 -12.54 -18.79
CA VAL A 126 -4.87 -12.90 -17.59
C VAL A 126 -4.08 -13.95 -16.82
N PRO A 127 -3.64 -13.67 -15.58
CA PRO A 127 -3.80 -12.41 -14.84
C PRO A 127 -2.89 -11.28 -15.37
N ASP A 128 -3.31 -10.02 -15.18
CA ASP A 128 -2.50 -8.87 -15.58
C ASP A 128 -1.31 -8.73 -14.60
N PRO A 129 -0.05 -8.75 -15.09
CA PRO A 129 1.14 -8.69 -14.25
C PRO A 129 1.28 -7.39 -13.47
N LEU A 130 0.57 -6.32 -13.83
CA LEU A 130 0.65 -5.02 -13.14
C LEU A 130 -0.56 -4.70 -12.27
N ASP A 131 -1.63 -5.50 -12.28
CA ASP A 131 -2.90 -5.14 -11.63
C ASP A 131 -2.73 -4.82 -10.13
N ALA A 132 -2.14 -5.74 -9.37
CA ALA A 132 -1.84 -5.52 -7.95
C ALA A 132 -0.66 -4.55 -7.72
N LEU A 133 0.18 -4.30 -8.72
CA LEU A 133 1.35 -3.41 -8.61
C LEU A 133 1.01 -1.96 -8.94
N PHE A 134 -0.15 -1.68 -9.53
CA PHE A 134 -0.46 -0.38 -10.11
C PHE A 134 -0.32 0.74 -9.08
N TYR A 135 -0.83 0.55 -7.86
CA TYR A 135 -0.61 1.49 -6.76
C TYR A 135 0.88 1.75 -6.48
N SER A 136 1.67 0.69 -6.31
CA SER A 136 3.10 0.80 -6.00
C SER A 136 3.86 1.50 -7.12
N CYS A 137 3.55 1.21 -8.39
CA CYS A 137 4.16 1.85 -9.55
C CYS A 137 3.97 3.38 -9.56
N VAL A 138 2.85 3.87 -9.03
CA VAL A 138 2.49 5.28 -9.06
C VAL A 138 2.98 6.03 -7.81
N TYR A 139 2.80 5.45 -6.62
CA TYR A 139 2.86 6.22 -5.36
C TYR A 139 4.07 5.93 -4.46
N TRP A 140 5.01 5.07 -4.86
CA TRP A 140 6.16 4.74 -4.00
C TRP A 140 7.00 5.97 -3.63
N VAL A 141 7.15 6.94 -4.54
CA VAL A 141 7.89 8.20 -4.29
C VAL A 141 7.14 9.09 -3.31
N ASP A 142 5.82 9.19 -3.44
CA ASP A 142 5.00 10.00 -2.53
C ASP A 142 5.11 9.45 -1.11
N HIS A 143 5.03 8.13 -0.94
CA HIS A 143 5.26 7.48 0.36
C HIS A 143 6.69 7.74 0.89
N PHE A 144 7.71 7.74 0.04
CA PHE A 144 9.06 8.12 0.45
C PHE A 144 9.14 9.57 0.97
N CYS A 145 8.53 10.53 0.27
CA CYS A 145 8.49 11.93 0.70
C CYS A 145 7.78 12.10 2.05
N ASP A 146 6.61 11.47 2.20
CA ASP A 146 5.80 11.58 3.42
C ASP A 146 6.44 10.85 4.61
N SER A 147 7.24 9.81 4.37
CA SER A 147 8.04 9.15 5.42
C SER A 147 9.09 10.09 6.04
N LYS A 148 9.50 11.16 5.33
CA LYS A 148 10.53 12.11 5.76
C LYS A 148 9.99 13.39 6.38
N HIS A 149 8.68 13.64 6.28
CA HIS A 149 8.13 14.98 6.50
C HIS A 149 8.07 15.45 7.97
N ARG A 150 8.65 14.69 8.91
CA ARG A 150 8.95 15.15 10.29
C ARG A 150 10.45 15.13 10.65
N THR A 151 11.32 14.62 9.78
CA THR A 151 12.78 14.55 9.99
C THR A 151 13.54 15.77 9.44
N LEU A 152 12.84 16.81 8.97
CA LEU A 152 13.47 18.10 8.64
C LEU A 152 13.87 18.92 9.88
N ALA A 153 13.52 18.46 11.09
CA ALA A 153 14.16 18.95 12.29
C ALA A 153 15.54 18.33 12.54
N HIS A 154 15.85 17.11 12.06
CA HIS A 154 17.14 16.43 12.20
C HIS A 154 17.42 15.56 10.96
N SER A 155 18.23 16.06 10.04
CA SER A 155 18.61 15.33 8.82
C SER A 155 19.30 14.00 9.14
N ALA A 156 18.57 12.89 8.94
CA ALA A 156 19.16 11.58 8.71
C ALA A 156 18.22 10.80 7.77
N THR A 157 18.68 10.55 6.55
CA THR A 157 18.13 9.45 5.75
C THR A 157 18.40 8.17 6.56
N THR A 158 17.36 7.49 7.03
CA THR A 158 17.51 6.23 7.76
C THR A 158 18.24 5.21 6.89
N GLN A 159 19.14 4.44 7.50
CA GLN A 159 19.97 3.45 6.78
C GLN A 159 19.12 2.40 6.03
N GLU A 160 17.90 2.12 6.49
CA GLU A 160 16.95 1.23 5.83
C GLU A 160 16.44 1.75 4.49
N ASN A 161 16.11 3.05 4.39
CA ASN A 161 15.67 3.65 3.13
C ASN A 161 16.78 3.62 2.08
N THR A 162 18.01 3.88 2.50
CA THR A 162 19.18 3.83 1.60
C THR A 162 19.38 2.41 1.08
N LYS A 163 19.33 1.40 1.97
CA LYS A 163 19.41 -0.02 1.58
C LYS A 163 18.30 -0.44 0.62
N ALA A 164 17.06 0.02 0.84
CA ALA A 164 15.93 -0.33 -0.03
C ALA A 164 16.09 0.27 -1.44
N ILE A 165 16.58 1.51 -1.54
CA ILE A 165 16.87 2.16 -2.83
C ILE A 165 18.04 1.46 -3.53
N ASP A 166 19.13 1.19 -2.82
CA ASP A 166 20.31 0.54 -3.40
C ASP A 166 19.96 -0.86 -3.93
N ALA A 167 19.16 -1.63 -3.18
CA ALA A 167 18.67 -2.94 -3.61
C ALA A 167 17.70 -2.86 -4.80
N PHE A 168 16.95 -1.76 -4.95
CA PHE A 168 16.07 -1.56 -6.09
C PHE A 168 16.85 -1.18 -7.37
N LEU A 169 17.96 -0.45 -7.22
CA LEU A 169 18.76 0.06 -8.34
C LEU A 169 19.87 -0.89 -8.81
N SER A 170 20.20 -1.91 -8.02
CA SER A 170 21.21 -2.93 -8.34
C SER A 170 20.71 -3.97 -9.33
#